data_AF-A0A810NFK0-F1
#
_entry.id   AF-A0A810NFK0-F1
#
_cell.length_a   1.000
_cell.length_b   1.000
_cell.length_c   1.000
_cell.angle_alpha   90.00
_cell.angle_beta   90.00
_cell.angle_gamma   90.00
#
_symmetry.space_group_name_H-M   'P 1'
#
loop_
_entity.id
_entity.type
_entity.pdbx_description
1 polymer ?
#
loop_
_entity_poly.entity_id
_entity_poly.type
_entity_poly.pdbx_seq_one_letter_code
_entity_poly.pdbx_strand_id
1 'polypeptide(L)'
;MTIDDGDDDNPVYPLVAGFVHREELKVWCLWCCVWHTHGHDPDDAVGSAEHRSAHCYASDSPYKESGGYNVQVSSRSFASVRKLVKEATPAQQEDIHAGRSTEAIVKLRSQPQPAP
;
A
#
# COMPACT_ATOMS: atom_id res chain seq x y z
N MET A 1 -25.86 -13.91 -34.03
CA MET A 1 -24.53 -14.33 -33.57
C MET A 1 -24.03 -13.17 -32.72
N THR A 2 -24.24 -13.29 -31.41
CA THR A 2 -23.86 -12.28 -30.41
C THR A 2 -22.35 -12.15 -30.41
N ILE A 3 -21.87 -10.92 -30.59
CA ILE A 3 -20.48 -10.56 -30.30
C ILE A 3 -20.39 -10.53 -28.78
N ASP A 4 -19.49 -11.34 -28.25
CA ASP A 4 -19.16 -11.44 -26.84
C ASP A 4 -18.35 -10.17 -26.49
N ASP A 5 -19.01 -9.17 -25.91
CA ASP A 5 -18.37 -8.01 -25.27
C ASP A 5 -17.71 -8.48 -23.98
N GLY A 6 -16.60 -9.20 -24.11
CA GLY A 6 -15.68 -9.50 -23.01
C GLY A 6 -15.00 -8.23 -22.55
N ASP A 7 -15.74 -7.38 -21.85
CA ASP A 7 -15.21 -6.33 -20.99
C ASP A 7 -14.31 -7.04 -19.96
N ASP A 8 -13.01 -6.88 -20.13
CA ASP A 8 -11.98 -7.27 -19.17
C ASP A 8 -12.11 -6.32 -17.96
N ASP A 9 -13.23 -6.39 -17.23
CA ASP A 9 -13.54 -5.64 -16.00
C ASP A 9 -12.76 -6.24 -14.83
N ASN A 10 -11.49 -6.59 -15.04
CA ASN A 10 -10.62 -6.97 -13.95
C ASN A 10 -10.05 -5.68 -13.34
N PRO A 11 -10.41 -5.32 -12.10
CA PRO A 11 -9.93 -4.09 -11.49
C PRO A 11 -8.39 -4.06 -11.49
N VAL A 12 -7.82 -3.01 -12.07
CA VAL A 12 -6.37 -2.76 -12.04
C VAL A 12 -6.00 -2.30 -10.63
N TYR A 13 -5.59 -3.24 -9.79
CA TYR A 13 -5.12 -2.94 -8.45
C TYR A 13 -3.72 -2.32 -8.47
N PRO A 14 -3.51 -1.19 -7.77
CA PRO A 14 -2.17 -0.64 -7.57
C PRO A 14 -1.22 -1.69 -6.97
N LEU A 15 0.01 -1.75 -7.47
CA LEU A 15 1.04 -2.64 -6.94
C LEU A 15 1.91 -1.89 -5.92
N VAL A 16 2.14 -2.49 -4.77
CA VAL A 16 3.03 -1.98 -3.72
C VAL A 16 3.99 -3.07 -3.24
N ALA A 17 5.16 -2.67 -2.73
CA ALA A 17 6.13 -3.61 -2.21
C ALA A 17 5.79 -4.03 -0.76
N GLY A 18 5.83 -5.34 -0.52
CA GLY A 18 5.76 -5.96 0.80
C GLY A 18 7.14 -6.42 1.25
N PHE A 19 7.55 -6.02 2.44
CA PHE A 19 8.86 -6.33 2.99
C PHE A 19 8.72 -7.27 4.18
N VAL A 20 9.32 -8.45 4.08
CA VAL A 20 9.24 -9.46 5.13
C VAL A 20 9.89 -8.96 6.41
N HIS A 21 9.19 -9.13 7.52
CA HIS A 21 9.67 -8.85 8.86
C HIS A 21 9.17 -9.93 9.83
N ARG A 22 10.03 -10.90 10.14
CA ARG A 22 9.64 -12.12 10.86
C ARG A 22 8.61 -12.88 10.01
N GLU A 23 7.43 -13.18 10.55
CA GLU A 23 6.32 -13.90 9.89
C GLU A 23 5.25 -12.95 9.35
N GLU A 24 5.60 -11.67 9.17
CA GLU A 24 4.69 -10.63 8.71
C GLU A 24 5.23 -9.92 7.47
N LEU A 25 4.32 -9.37 6.68
CA LEU A 25 4.63 -8.50 5.56
C LEU A 25 4.35 -7.04 5.94
N LYS A 26 5.38 -6.19 5.88
CA LYS A 26 5.24 -4.74 6.09
C LYS A 26 5.04 -4.04 4.75
N VAL A 27 4.02 -3.20 4.65
CA VAL A 27 3.66 -2.49 3.42
C VAL A 27 3.55 -1.00 3.70
N TRP A 28 4.24 -0.18 2.92
CA TRP A 28 4.13 1.28 3.05
C TRP A 28 2.87 1.77 2.33
N CYS A 29 1.96 2.43 3.04
CA CYS A 29 0.85 3.12 2.41
C CYS A 29 1.17 4.61 2.28
N LEU A 30 1.32 5.08 1.04
CA LEU A 30 1.62 6.48 0.75
C LEU A 30 0.53 7.42 1.27
N TRP A 31 -0.75 7.02 1.25
CA TRP A 31 -1.86 7.89 1.63
C TRP A 31 -2.16 7.94 3.12
N CYS A 32 -1.96 6.82 3.81
CA CYS A 32 -1.94 6.80 5.28
C CYS A 32 -0.63 7.34 5.84
N CYS A 33 0.46 7.35 5.06
CA CYS A 33 1.81 7.68 5.50
C CYS A 33 2.27 6.84 6.71
N VAL A 34 1.96 5.54 6.72
CA VAL A 34 2.37 4.57 7.77
C VAL A 34 2.69 3.20 7.17
N TRP A 35 3.38 2.37 7.95
CA TRP A 35 3.59 0.96 7.63
C TRP A 35 2.41 0.09 8.11
N HIS A 36 1.71 -0.55 7.19
CA HIS A 36 0.71 -1.57 7.49
C HIS A 36 1.36 -2.95 7.65
N THR A 37 0.66 -3.82 8.37
CA THR A 37 1.09 -5.19 8.66
C THR A 37 0.06 -6.16 8.13
N HIS A 38 0.52 -7.17 7.40
CA HIS A 38 -0.29 -8.28 6.91
C HIS A 38 0.34 -9.61 7.33
N GLY A 39 -0.48 -10.66 7.38
CA GLY A 39 0.04 -12.02 7.45
C GLY A 39 0.84 -12.35 6.19
N HIS A 40 1.90 -13.14 6.34
CA HIS A 40 2.74 -13.61 5.26
C HIS A 40 2.78 -15.13 5.30
N ASP A 41 2.52 -15.78 4.17
CA ASP A 41 2.81 -17.19 4.04
C ASP A 41 4.32 -17.36 3.81
N PRO A 42 5.06 -18.10 4.65
CA PRO A 42 6.49 -18.32 4.45
C PRO A 42 6.82 -19.04 3.13
N ASP A 43 5.84 -19.69 2.49
CA ASP A 43 6.01 -20.33 1.18
C ASP A 43 5.88 -19.34 0.00
N ASP A 44 5.50 -18.08 0.25
CA ASP A 44 5.45 -17.04 -0.77
C ASP A 44 6.84 -16.69 -1.31
N ALA A 45 7.06 -16.94 -2.59
CA ALA A 45 8.30 -16.60 -3.25
C ALA A 45 8.46 -15.08 -3.45
N VAL A 46 9.71 -14.59 -3.40
CA VAL A 46 10.03 -13.22 -3.83
C VAL A 46 9.47 -12.96 -5.24
N GLY A 47 8.75 -11.85 -5.40
CA GLY A 47 8.08 -11.47 -6.64
C GLY A 47 6.63 -11.95 -6.77
N SER A 48 6.17 -12.88 -5.91
CA SER A 48 4.74 -13.21 -5.81
C SER A 48 3.95 -11.98 -5.38
N ALA A 49 2.71 -11.87 -5.84
CA ALA A 49 1.85 -10.75 -5.50
C ALA A 49 0.45 -11.23 -5.11
N GLU A 50 -0.06 -10.70 -4.01
CA GLU A 50 -1.39 -11.02 -3.50
C GLU A 50 -2.23 -9.76 -3.28
N HIS A 51 -3.52 -9.86 -3.57
CA HIS A 51 -4.47 -8.79 -3.33
C HIS A 51 -4.78 -8.61 -1.84
N ARG A 52 -4.84 -7.36 -1.38
CA ARG A 52 -5.24 -6.96 -0.03
C ARG A 52 -6.26 -5.82 -0.10
N SER A 53 -7.34 -5.94 0.68
CA SER A 53 -8.34 -4.88 0.80
C SER A 53 -7.74 -3.64 1.47
N ALA A 54 -8.12 -2.46 0.97
CA ALA A 54 -7.64 -1.20 1.53
C ALA A 54 -8.60 -0.66 2.59
N HIS A 55 -8.08 -0.37 3.78
CA HIS A 55 -8.79 0.34 4.85
C HIS A 55 -8.33 1.80 4.97
N CYS A 56 -7.89 2.40 3.86
CA CYS A 56 -7.39 3.77 3.87
C CYS A 56 -8.52 4.76 4.20
N TYR A 57 -8.26 5.69 5.12
CA TYR A 57 -9.23 6.71 5.50
C TYR A 57 -9.26 7.89 4.53
N ALA A 58 -8.14 8.15 3.84
CA ALA A 58 -8.04 9.20 2.83
C ALA A 58 -9.02 8.90 1.69
N SER A 59 -9.97 9.83 1.47
CA SER A 59 -11.04 9.67 0.48
C SER A 59 -10.55 9.67 -0.97
N ASP A 60 -9.40 10.29 -1.21
CA ASP A 60 -8.72 10.40 -2.51
C ASP A 60 -7.69 9.27 -2.73
N SER A 61 -7.68 8.24 -1.89
CA SER A 61 -6.75 7.13 -2.03
C SER A 61 -7.18 6.22 -3.20
N PRO A 62 -6.33 6.02 -4.22
CA PRO A 62 -6.57 5.04 -5.28
C PRO A 62 -6.70 3.64 -4.71
N TYR A 63 -6.06 3.32 -3.58
CA TYR A 63 -6.24 2.02 -2.91
C TYR A 63 -7.67 1.82 -2.42
N LYS A 64 -8.31 2.89 -1.94
CA LYS A 64 -9.70 2.85 -1.49
C LYS A 64 -10.65 2.82 -2.69
N GLU A 65 -10.35 3.60 -3.73
CA GLU A 65 -11.13 3.68 -4.96
C GLU A 65 -11.17 2.35 -5.72
N SER A 66 -10.02 1.66 -5.85
CA SER A 66 -9.93 0.33 -6.46
C SER A 66 -10.41 -0.80 -5.56
N GLY A 67 -10.78 -0.52 -4.30
CA GLY A 67 -11.15 -1.53 -3.31
C GLY A 67 -9.98 -2.33 -2.70
N GLY A 68 -8.74 -2.06 -3.11
CA GLY A 68 -7.56 -2.76 -2.63
C GLY A 68 -6.29 -2.48 -3.41
N TYR A 69 -5.25 -3.25 -3.13
CA TYR A 69 -3.95 -3.20 -3.82
C TYR A 69 -3.31 -4.58 -3.83
N ASN A 70 -2.39 -4.81 -4.77
CA ASN A 70 -1.56 -6.00 -4.81
C ASN A 70 -0.26 -5.73 -4.05
N VAL A 71 0.13 -6.66 -3.19
CA VAL A 71 1.39 -6.60 -2.45
C VAL A 71 2.36 -7.59 -3.05
N GLN A 72 3.45 -7.09 -3.66
CA GLN A 72 4.52 -7.94 -4.18
C GLN A 72 5.57 -8.19 -3.09
N VAL A 73 5.91 -9.46 -2.83
CA VAL A 73 6.97 -9.82 -1.90
C VAL A 73 8.33 -9.34 -2.43
N SER A 74 8.97 -8.46 -1.67
CA SER A 74 10.27 -7.88 -1.99
C SER A 74 11.42 -8.78 -1.58
N SER A 75 12.53 -8.69 -2.31
CA SER A 75 13.80 -9.29 -1.93
C SER A 75 14.48 -8.57 -0.74
N ARG A 76 14.01 -7.37 -0.40
CA ARG A 76 14.60 -6.48 0.60
C ARG A 76 13.94 -6.70 1.95
N SER A 77 14.75 -6.66 3.02
CA SER A 77 14.22 -6.74 4.38
C SER A 77 13.54 -5.43 4.81
N PHE A 78 12.52 -5.52 5.67
CA PHE A 78 11.90 -4.33 6.27
C PHE A 78 12.91 -3.42 6.99
N ALA A 79 13.89 -4.02 7.69
CA ALA A 79 14.91 -3.27 8.42
C ALA A 79 15.74 -2.35 7.51
N SER A 80 15.97 -2.77 6.26
CA SER A 80 16.72 -2.01 5.26
C SER A 80 15.93 -0.84 4.69
N VAL A 81 14.60 -0.96 4.60
CA VAL A 81 13.75 0.02 3.89
C VAL A 81 12.98 0.97 4.81
N ARG A 82 12.71 0.58 6.06
CA ARG A 82 11.87 1.39 6.97
C ARG A 82 12.35 2.82 7.19
N LYS A 83 13.66 3.05 7.04
CA LYS A 83 14.32 4.35 7.23
C LYS A 83 14.25 5.25 5.99
N LEU A 84 13.80 4.73 4.85
CA LEU A 84 13.74 5.47 3.59
C LEU A 84 12.54 6.42 3.52
N VAL A 85 11.55 6.20 4.38
CA VAL A 85 10.32 6.99 4.46
C VAL A 85 10.13 7.49 5.88
N LYS A 86 9.38 8.58 6.00
CA LYS A 86 8.93 9.14 7.27
C LYS A 86 7.46 8.83 7.46
N GLU A 87 7.13 8.25 8.60
CA GLU A 87 5.75 8.06 9.03
C GLU A 87 5.12 9.40 9.44
N ALA A 88 3.81 9.50 9.25
CA ALA A 88 3.04 10.59 9.81
C ALA A 88 3.01 10.49 11.34
N THR A 89 3.06 11.65 12.00
CA THR A 89 2.90 11.76 13.45
C THR A 89 1.45 11.48 13.86
N PRO A 90 1.17 11.23 15.16
CA PRO A 90 -0.21 11.04 15.63
C PRO A 90 -1.17 12.18 15.24
N ALA A 91 -0.74 13.43 15.35
CA ALA A 91 -1.55 14.58 14.94
C ALA A 91 -1.83 14.58 13.42
N GLN A 92 -0.85 14.18 12.60
CA GLN A 92 -1.05 14.04 11.16
C GLN A 92 -1.97 12.86 10.83
N GLN A 93 -1.95 11.77 11.61
CA GLN A 93 -2.90 10.66 11.46
C GLN A 93 -4.33 11.10 11.77
N GLU A 94 -4.54 11.90 12.81
CA GLU A 94 -5.86 12.47 13.13
C GLU A 94 -6.40 13.33 11.98
N ASP A 95 -5.55 14.16 11.38
CA ASP A 95 -5.89 14.93 10.18
C ASP A 95 -6.26 14.02 9.01
N ILE A 96 -5.44 13.00 8.71
CA ILE A 96 -5.69 12.04 7.62
C ILE A 96 -7.02 11.30 7.84
N HIS A 97 -7.30 10.85 9.06
CA HIS A 97 -8.55 10.14 9.39
C HIS A 97 -9.78 11.04 9.27
N ALA A 98 -9.64 12.33 9.54
CA ALA A 98 -10.67 13.32 9.32
C ALA A 98 -10.80 13.76 7.86
N GLY A 99 -10.04 13.17 6.93
CA GLY A 99 -10.03 13.52 5.50
C GLY A 99 -9.34 14.85 5.20
N ARG A 100 -8.56 15.40 6.14
CA ARG A 100 -7.79 16.63 5.94
C ARG A 100 -6.45 16.32 5.27
N SER A 101 -6.04 17.20 4.35
CA SER A 101 -4.75 17.13 3.68
C SER A 101 -4.02 18.46 3.85
N THR A 102 -3.17 18.54 4.87
CA THR A 102 -2.32 19.71 5.12
C THR A 102 -1.07 19.67 4.24
N GLU A 103 -0.36 20.80 4.09
CA GLU A 103 0.90 20.84 3.32
C GLU A 103 1.93 19.81 3.83
N ALA A 104 2.00 19.61 5.15
CA ALA A 104 2.87 18.60 5.73
C ALA A 104 2.48 17.17 5.33
N ILE A 105 1.18 16.87 5.26
CA ILE A 105 0.67 15.56 4.79
C ILE A 105 0.93 15.37 3.30
N VAL A 106 0.70 16.40 2.49
CA VAL A 106 1.02 16.39 1.05
C VAL A 106 2.53 16.11 0.84
N LYS A 107 3.40 16.72 1.64
CA LYS A 107 4.85 16.46 1.60
C LYS A 107 5.23 15.04 2.03
N LEU A 108 4.51 14.44 2.98
CA LEU A 108 4.73 13.03 3.33
C LEU A 108 4.28 12.10 2.21
N ARG A 109 3.18 12.43 1.53
CA ARG A 109 2.63 11.70 0.38
C ARG A 109 3.48 11.83 -0.89
N SER A 110 4.39 12.80 -0.97
CA SER A 110 5.29 12.95 -2.12
C SER A 110 6.62 12.18 -1.96
N GLN A 111 6.80 11.46 -0.86
CA GLN A 111 7.95 10.59 -0.66
C GLN A 111 7.96 9.44 -1.68
N PRO A 112 9.13 9.02 -2.18
CA PRO A 112 9.20 7.87 -3.08
C PRO A 112 8.69 6.61 -2.38
N GLN A 113 7.90 5.80 -3.09
CA GLN A 113 7.50 4.50 -2.57
C GLN A 113 8.73 3.58 -2.49
N PRO A 114 8.88 2.82 -1.39
CA PRO A 114 9.86 1.75 -1.31
C PRO A 114 9.63 0.73 -2.44
N ALA A 115 10.62 0.58 -3.31
CA ALA A 115 10.59 -0.41 -4.39
C ALA A 115 10.93 -1.82 -3.87
N PRO A 116 10.38 -2.87 -4.52
CA PRO A 116 10.64 -4.27 -4.17
C PRO A 116 12.12 -4.69 -4.35
#